data_AF-A0A7J8XT49-F1
#
_entry.id   AF-A0A7J8XT49-F1
#
_cell.length_a   1.000
_cell.length_b   1.000
_cell.length_c   1.000
_cell.angle_alpha   90.00
_cell.angle_beta   90.00
_cell.angle_gamma   90.00
#
_symmetry.space_group_name_H-M   'P 1'
#
loop_
_entity.id
_entity.type
_entity.pdbx_description
1 polymer ?
#
loop_
_entity_poly.entity_id
_entity_poly.type
_entity_poly.pdbx_seq_one_letter_code
_entity_poly.pdbx_strand_id
1 'polypeptide(L)'
;MSDSVIKVYGALRMTVKIFLMWNSKLQIDGGEDVTVATSWLEASNLVVLKESSVIHSNANLGVHGQGLLNLSGPGDTIQAQRLVLSLFYSINVGPGSILRGPLENASSDAITPKLYCEHQDCPIELLHPPEDCNVNSTLSFTLQICRVEDITVEGLIKGSVVHFHRARTVSVWSSGIISASGMGCIGGVGRGNFLYNGIGSGGGH
;
A
#
# COMPACT_ATOMS: atom_id res chain seq x y z
N MET A 1 -4.19 -0.43 -21.96
CA MET A 1 -5.59 -0.81 -21.71
C MET A 1 -6.39 0.47 -21.58
N SER A 2 -7.47 0.60 -22.33
CA SER A 2 -8.30 1.81 -22.37
C SER A 2 -9.78 1.43 -22.22
N ASP A 3 -10.53 2.18 -21.42
CA ASP A 3 -11.99 2.02 -21.25
C ASP A 3 -12.42 0.58 -20.94
N SER A 4 -11.60 -0.14 -20.15
CA SER A 4 -11.75 -1.58 -19.96
C SER A 4 -11.78 -1.96 -18.48
N VAL A 5 -12.39 -3.11 -18.20
CA VAL A 5 -12.42 -3.71 -16.87
C VAL A 5 -11.86 -5.13 -16.94
N ILE A 6 -10.79 -5.38 -16.20
CA ILE A 6 -10.27 -6.73 -15.96
C ILE A 6 -10.75 -7.16 -14.58
N LYS A 7 -11.42 -8.31 -14.52
CA LYS A 7 -11.80 -8.97 -13.27
C LYS A 7 -11.01 -10.26 -13.11
N VAL A 8 -10.37 -10.43 -11.97
CA VAL A 8 -9.60 -11.62 -11.61
C VAL A 8 -10.22 -12.21 -10.36
N TYR A 9 -10.48 -13.51 -10.39
CA TYR A 9 -10.94 -14.28 -9.24
C TYR A 9 -9.80 -15.21 -8.83
N GLY A 10 -9.35 -15.11 -7.57
CA GLY A 10 -8.14 -15.73 -7.05
C GLY A 10 -6.90 -14.82 -7.14
N ALA A 11 -5.71 -15.45 -7.11
CA ALA A 11 -4.45 -14.73 -7.14
C ALA A 11 -4.03 -14.33 -8.56
N LEU A 12 -3.79 -13.04 -8.78
CA LEU A 12 -3.19 -12.56 -10.03
C LEU A 12 -1.66 -12.77 -10.00
N ARG A 13 -1.11 -13.34 -11.07
CA ARG A 13 0.34 -13.25 -11.36
C ARG A 13 0.51 -12.71 -12.77
N MET A 14 0.95 -11.47 -12.87
CA MET A 14 1.11 -10.77 -14.14
C MET A 14 2.49 -10.18 -14.24
N THR A 15 3.22 -10.53 -15.29
CA THR A 15 4.52 -9.94 -15.62
C THR A 15 4.43 -9.29 -16.99
N VAL A 16 4.69 -7.99 -17.06
CA VAL A 16 4.63 -7.20 -18.29
C VAL A 16 5.82 -6.25 -18.37
N LYS A 17 6.17 -5.82 -19.58
CA LYS A 17 7.21 -4.79 -19.74
C LYS A 17 6.66 -3.40 -19.40
N ILE A 18 5.46 -3.10 -19.88
CA ILE A 18 4.81 -1.80 -19.77
C ILE A 18 3.34 -2.05 -19.42
N PHE A 19 2.85 -1.43 -18.35
CA PHE A 19 1.44 -1.48 -17.94
C PHE A 19 0.83 -0.09 -17.98
N LEU A 20 0.05 0.19 -19.03
CA LEU A 20 -0.63 1.47 -19.23
C LEU A 20 -2.13 1.28 -19.06
N MET A 21 -2.73 2.05 -18.15
CA MET A 21 -4.16 2.09 -17.91
C MET A 21 -4.71 3.49 -18.17
N TRP A 22 -5.76 3.57 -18.96
CA TRP A 22 -6.49 4.80 -19.27
C TRP A 22 -7.97 4.55 -19.05
N ASN A 23 -8.61 5.29 -18.12
CA ASN A 23 -10.02 5.09 -17.77
C ASN A 23 -10.40 3.61 -17.59
N SER A 24 -9.55 2.85 -16.90
CA SER A 24 -9.66 1.39 -16.83
C SER A 24 -9.59 0.89 -15.40
N LYS A 25 -10.16 -0.30 -15.15
CA LYS A 25 -10.20 -0.91 -13.82
C LYS A 25 -9.61 -2.31 -13.86
N LEU A 26 -8.67 -2.59 -12.95
CA LEU A 26 -8.21 -3.93 -12.62
C LEU A 26 -8.77 -4.28 -11.24
N GLN A 27 -9.68 -5.25 -11.20
CA GLN A 27 -10.34 -5.71 -9.98
C GLN A 27 -9.90 -7.13 -9.69
N ILE A 28 -9.28 -7.32 -8.53
CA ILE A 28 -8.78 -8.61 -8.06
C ILE A 28 -9.57 -8.99 -6.82
N ASP A 29 -10.29 -10.10 -6.93
CA ASP A 29 -11.01 -10.74 -5.85
C ASP A 29 -10.26 -11.99 -5.42
N GLY A 30 -9.48 -11.88 -4.34
CA GLY A 30 -8.65 -12.98 -3.81
C GLY A 30 -9.43 -14.09 -3.10
N GLY A 31 -10.74 -13.96 -2.93
CA GLY A 31 -11.58 -14.91 -2.20
C GLY A 31 -11.51 -14.78 -0.67
N GLU A 32 -12.31 -15.59 0.02
CA GLU A 32 -12.50 -15.57 1.50
C GLU A 32 -11.42 -16.34 2.27
N ASP A 33 -10.65 -17.21 1.59
CA ASP A 33 -9.74 -18.14 2.27
C ASP A 33 -8.46 -17.44 2.76
N VAL A 34 -8.21 -17.56 4.06
CA VAL A 34 -7.15 -16.89 4.83
C VAL A 34 -5.74 -17.37 4.44
N THR A 35 -5.63 -18.40 3.61
CA THR A 35 -4.37 -18.84 2.97
C THR A 35 -3.98 -17.89 1.82
N VAL A 36 -3.90 -16.59 2.13
CA VAL A 36 -3.12 -15.55 1.45
C VAL A 36 -3.06 -15.68 -0.08
N ALA A 37 -4.14 -15.35 -0.80
CA ALA A 37 -4.08 -15.10 -2.23
C ALA A 37 -3.30 -13.79 -2.52
N THR A 38 -1.98 -13.82 -2.38
CA THR A 38 -1.11 -12.70 -2.73
C THR A 38 -1.09 -12.55 -4.25
N SER A 39 -1.50 -11.38 -4.71
CA SER A 39 -1.45 -10.99 -6.11
C SER A 39 -0.19 -10.19 -6.42
N TRP A 40 0.35 -10.41 -7.60
CA TRP A 40 1.59 -9.82 -8.09
C TRP A 40 1.40 -9.19 -9.46
N LEU A 41 1.75 -7.91 -9.56
CA LEU A 41 1.93 -7.19 -10.80
C LEU A 41 3.39 -6.78 -10.93
N GLU A 42 4.12 -7.40 -11.84
CA GLU A 42 5.50 -7.07 -12.15
C GLU A 42 5.58 -6.33 -13.48
N ALA A 43 6.16 -5.13 -13.46
CA ALA A 43 6.30 -4.25 -14.60
C ALA A 43 7.77 -3.87 -14.81
N SER A 44 8.44 -4.45 -15.81
CA SER A 44 9.89 -4.28 -15.99
C SER A 44 10.32 -2.85 -16.30
N ASN A 45 9.45 -2.01 -16.85
CA ASN A 45 9.79 -0.65 -17.25
C ASN A 45 8.89 0.39 -16.57
N LEU A 46 7.58 0.38 -16.83
CA LEU A 46 6.70 1.41 -16.27
C LEU A 46 5.27 0.94 -16.06
N VAL A 47 4.67 1.48 -15.00
CA VAL A 47 3.25 1.40 -14.66
C VAL A 47 2.69 2.82 -14.67
N VAL A 48 1.70 3.09 -15.52
CA VAL A 48 1.06 4.41 -15.58
C VAL A 48 -0.44 4.26 -15.53
N LEU A 49 -1.05 4.94 -14.56
CA LEU A 49 -2.49 5.13 -14.47
C LEU A 49 -2.83 6.55 -14.94
N LYS A 50 -3.93 6.66 -15.68
CA LYS A 50 -4.50 7.91 -16.20
C LYS A 50 -6.02 7.85 -16.23
N GLU A 51 -6.64 9.04 -16.19
CA GLU A 51 -8.08 9.23 -16.33
C GLU A 51 -8.90 8.37 -15.35
N SER A 52 -8.65 8.52 -14.04
CA SER A 52 -9.38 7.80 -12.99
C SER A 52 -9.27 6.26 -13.10
N SER A 53 -8.09 5.77 -13.48
CA SER A 53 -7.81 4.33 -13.55
C SER A 53 -7.63 3.74 -12.16
N VAL A 54 -8.15 2.52 -11.95
CA VAL A 54 -8.16 1.90 -10.61
C VAL A 54 -7.59 0.49 -10.65
N ILE A 55 -6.59 0.23 -9.80
CA ILE A 55 -6.19 -1.11 -9.40
C ILE A 55 -6.73 -1.36 -7.99
N HIS A 56 -7.62 -2.32 -7.86
CA HIS A 56 -8.28 -2.68 -6.61
C HIS A 56 -8.06 -4.16 -6.32
N SER A 57 -7.58 -4.48 -5.11
CA SER A 57 -7.56 -5.84 -4.58
C SER A 57 -8.19 -5.91 -3.19
N ASN A 58 -9.08 -6.87 -2.95
CA ASN A 58 -9.56 -7.17 -1.58
C ASN A 58 -8.57 -8.01 -0.75
N ALA A 59 -7.46 -8.44 -1.36
CA ALA A 59 -6.39 -9.21 -0.72
C ALA A 59 -5.06 -8.44 -0.74
N ASN A 60 -3.94 -9.15 -0.57
CA ASN A 60 -2.61 -8.54 -0.65
C ASN A 60 -2.21 -8.31 -2.11
N LEU A 61 -1.66 -7.13 -2.41
CA LEU A 61 -1.15 -6.77 -3.72
C LEU A 61 0.30 -6.31 -3.61
N GLY A 62 1.19 -7.02 -4.30
CA GLY A 62 2.53 -6.57 -4.58
C GLY A 62 2.62 -6.00 -6.00
N VAL A 63 3.16 -4.80 -6.13
CA VAL A 63 3.49 -4.18 -7.41
C VAL A 63 5.00 -3.97 -7.45
N HIS A 64 5.64 -4.66 -8.38
CA HIS A 64 7.08 -4.58 -8.59
C HIS A 64 7.37 -3.93 -9.91
N GLY A 65 8.44 -3.13 -9.98
CA GLY A 65 8.96 -2.69 -11.27
C GLY A 65 10.38 -2.22 -11.15
N GLN A 66 11.03 -1.88 -12.27
CA GLN A 66 12.43 -1.39 -12.26
C GLN A 66 12.57 0.05 -12.75
N GLY A 67 11.50 0.65 -13.28
CA GLY A 67 11.49 2.04 -13.73
C GLY A 67 10.49 2.88 -12.97
N LEU A 68 9.44 3.35 -13.65
CA LEU A 68 8.53 4.37 -13.12
C LEU A 68 7.15 3.81 -12.78
N LEU A 69 6.66 4.09 -11.58
CA LEU A 69 5.24 4.01 -11.24
C LEU A 69 4.67 5.43 -11.20
N ASN A 70 3.68 5.72 -12.04
CA ASN A 70 3.11 7.06 -12.14
C ASN A 70 1.57 7.02 -12.12
N LEU A 71 0.99 7.57 -11.07
CA LEU A 71 -0.44 7.88 -11.02
C LEU A 71 -0.56 9.36 -11.35
N SER A 72 -1.15 9.68 -12.51
CA SER A 72 -1.00 11.02 -13.10
C SER A 72 -2.30 11.81 -13.23
N GLY A 73 -3.44 11.15 -13.08
CA GLY A 73 -4.77 11.74 -13.15
C GLY A 73 -5.51 11.74 -11.80
N PRO A 74 -6.38 12.72 -11.56
CA PRO A 74 -7.33 12.68 -10.45
C PRO A 74 -8.17 11.39 -10.48
N GLY A 75 -8.35 10.77 -9.33
CA GLY A 75 -9.07 9.51 -9.18
C GLY A 75 -8.23 8.27 -9.51
N ASP A 76 -7.02 8.42 -10.04
CA ASP A 76 -6.12 7.27 -10.21
C ASP A 76 -5.82 6.65 -8.85
N THR A 77 -6.12 5.36 -8.71
CA THR A 77 -6.06 4.71 -7.40
C THR A 77 -5.40 3.35 -7.50
N ILE A 78 -4.42 3.09 -6.63
CA ILE A 78 -3.97 1.74 -6.34
C ILE A 78 -4.30 1.47 -4.87
N GLN A 79 -5.18 0.49 -4.66
CA GLN A 79 -5.60 0.13 -3.33
C GLN A 79 -5.70 -1.37 -3.14
N ALA A 80 -5.24 -1.82 -1.98
CA ALA A 80 -5.29 -3.20 -1.59
C ALA A 80 -5.43 -3.32 -0.08
N GLN A 81 -5.74 -4.52 0.41
CA GLN A 81 -5.79 -4.76 1.84
C GLN A 81 -4.40 -4.66 2.48
N ARG A 82 -3.38 -5.15 1.77
CA ARG A 82 -1.98 -4.76 1.97
C ARG A 82 -1.37 -4.43 0.63
N LEU A 83 -0.73 -3.27 0.54
CA LEU A 83 -0.09 -2.78 -0.67
C LEU A 83 1.43 -2.75 -0.47
N VAL A 84 2.17 -3.48 -1.29
CA VAL A 84 3.64 -3.43 -1.31
C VAL A 84 4.08 -2.93 -2.68
N LEU A 85 4.79 -1.82 -2.71
CA LEU A 85 5.42 -1.27 -3.92
C LEU A 85 6.92 -1.44 -3.78
N SER A 86 7.57 -2.09 -4.74
CA SER A 86 9.02 -2.29 -4.63
C SER A 86 9.78 -2.24 -5.95
N LEU A 87 11.10 -1.99 -5.81
CA LEU A 87 12.12 -2.03 -6.87
C LEU A 87 12.03 -0.89 -7.91
N PHE A 88 11.03 -0.02 -7.83
CA PHE A 88 10.89 1.10 -8.76
C PHE A 88 12.04 2.08 -8.63
N TYR A 89 12.56 2.59 -9.75
CA TYR A 89 13.44 3.74 -9.73
C TYR A 89 12.72 4.96 -9.14
N SER A 90 11.48 5.21 -9.58
CA SER A 90 10.70 6.34 -9.08
C SER A 90 9.20 6.02 -8.96
N ILE A 91 8.57 6.59 -7.93
CA ILE A 91 7.13 6.54 -7.71
C ILE A 91 6.59 7.97 -7.64
N ASN A 92 5.65 8.28 -8.52
CA ASN A 92 4.94 9.55 -8.55
C ASN A 92 3.47 9.35 -8.24
N VAL A 93 3.02 10.00 -7.17
CA VAL A 93 1.60 10.07 -6.79
C VAL A 93 1.12 11.48 -7.11
N GLY A 94 0.54 11.65 -8.30
CA GLY A 94 0.09 12.94 -8.80
C GLY A 94 -1.10 13.52 -8.03
N PRO A 95 -1.45 14.80 -8.29
CA PRO A 95 -2.56 15.47 -7.63
C PRO A 95 -3.88 14.71 -7.79
N GLY A 96 -4.58 14.46 -6.67
CA GLY A 96 -5.85 13.73 -6.67
C GLY A 96 -5.73 12.21 -6.90
N SER A 97 -4.52 11.67 -7.05
CA SER A 97 -4.27 10.23 -7.06
C SER A 97 -4.14 9.66 -5.64
N ILE A 98 -4.41 8.36 -5.49
CA ILE A 98 -4.47 7.70 -4.19
C ILE A 98 -3.67 6.40 -4.19
N LEU A 99 -2.72 6.27 -3.28
CA LEU A 99 -2.17 4.98 -2.85
C LEU A 99 -2.75 4.64 -1.49
N ARG A 100 -3.35 3.46 -1.37
CA ARG A 100 -4.04 3.08 -0.14
C ARG A 100 -3.84 1.63 0.26
N GLY A 101 -3.58 1.42 1.55
CA GLY A 101 -3.76 0.12 2.18
C GLY A 101 -3.85 0.26 3.69
N PRO A 102 -4.89 -0.25 4.37
CA PRO A 102 -5.92 -1.17 3.87
C PRO A 102 -7.07 -0.45 3.14
N LEU A 103 -8.06 -1.22 2.66
CA LEU A 103 -9.27 -0.67 2.05
C LEU A 103 -10.12 0.11 3.08
N GLU A 104 -10.76 1.21 2.67
CA GLU A 104 -11.54 2.10 3.55
C GLU A 104 -12.86 1.48 4.02
N ASN A 105 -13.49 0.69 3.15
CA ASN A 105 -14.77 0.01 3.39
C ASN A 105 -14.58 -1.51 3.27
N ALA A 106 -13.52 -2.03 3.87
CA ALA A 106 -13.36 -3.47 4.02
C ALA A 106 -14.59 -4.02 4.76
N SER A 107 -15.33 -4.96 4.15
CA SER A 107 -16.35 -5.71 4.87
C SER A 107 -15.68 -6.48 6.03
N SER A 108 -16.46 -7.01 6.97
CA SER A 108 -15.96 -7.89 8.04
C SER A 108 -15.10 -9.06 7.54
N ASP A 109 -15.19 -9.35 6.24
CA ASP A 109 -14.60 -10.51 5.56
C ASP A 109 -13.27 -10.17 4.88
N ALA A 110 -12.86 -8.89 4.88
CA ALA A 110 -11.56 -8.48 4.35
C ALA A 110 -10.43 -8.86 5.32
N ILE A 111 -9.31 -9.36 4.79
CA ILE A 111 -8.17 -9.84 5.57
C ILE A 111 -7.57 -8.69 6.41
N THR A 112 -7.91 -8.58 7.70
CA THR A 112 -7.43 -7.47 8.52
C THR A 112 -5.93 -7.63 8.84
N PRO A 113 -5.08 -6.62 8.57
CA PRO A 113 -3.68 -6.65 8.97
C PRO A 113 -3.56 -6.80 10.49
N LYS A 114 -2.49 -7.46 10.96
CA LYS A 114 -2.18 -7.48 12.40
C LYS A 114 -1.73 -6.08 12.82
N LEU A 115 -2.68 -5.30 13.33
CA LEU A 115 -2.47 -3.90 13.72
C LEU A 115 -2.04 -3.73 15.20
N TYR A 116 -1.78 -4.84 15.91
CA TYR A 116 -1.27 -4.86 17.29
C TYR A 116 -2.06 -3.94 18.26
N CYS A 117 -3.37 -3.85 18.06
CA CYS A 117 -4.21 -2.83 18.68
C CYS A 117 -4.36 -2.95 20.19
N GLU A 118 -4.09 -4.13 20.75
CA GLU A 118 -4.15 -4.40 22.19
C GLU A 118 -2.75 -4.55 22.82
N HIS A 119 -1.69 -4.43 22.02
CA HIS A 119 -0.32 -4.67 22.47
C HIS A 119 0.38 -3.34 22.74
N GLN A 120 1.01 -3.23 23.92
CA GLN A 120 1.81 -2.06 24.31
C GLN A 120 3.21 -2.09 23.68
N ASP A 121 3.67 -3.26 23.27
CA ASP A 121 4.98 -3.45 22.67
C ASP A 121 4.96 -3.12 21.19
N CYS A 122 5.97 -2.38 20.74
CA CYS A 122 6.20 -2.09 19.34
C CYS A 122 6.65 -3.37 18.61
N PRO A 123 6.00 -3.76 17.50
CA PRO A 123 6.39 -4.96 16.77
C PRO A 123 7.85 -4.91 16.31
N ILE A 124 8.60 -6.00 16.52
CA ILE A 124 10.04 -6.06 16.23
C ILE A 124 10.33 -5.80 14.75
N GLU A 125 9.40 -6.09 13.86
CA GLU A 125 9.50 -5.81 12.43
C GLU A 125 9.51 -4.30 12.09
N LEU A 126 8.99 -3.44 12.97
CA LEU A 126 9.13 -1.98 12.82
C LEU A 126 10.54 -1.51 13.19
N LEU A 127 11.20 -2.23 14.10
CA LEU A 127 12.56 -1.93 14.55
C LEU A 127 13.62 -2.56 13.64
N HIS A 128 13.35 -3.77 13.17
CA HIS A 128 14.21 -4.59 12.31
C HIS A 128 13.41 -5.04 11.08
N PRO A 129 13.14 -4.13 10.13
CA PRO A 129 12.39 -4.47 8.93
C PRO A 129 13.15 -5.49 8.07
N PRO A 130 12.43 -6.43 7.43
CA PRO A 130 13.06 -7.44 6.58
C PRO A 130 13.61 -6.82 5.30
N GLU A 131 14.78 -7.31 4.89
CA GLU A 131 15.57 -6.73 3.79
C GLU A 131 15.08 -7.11 2.40
N ASP A 132 14.29 -8.17 2.30
CA ASP A 132 13.83 -8.78 1.05
C ASP A 132 12.59 -8.10 0.46
N CYS A 133 11.90 -7.24 1.21
CA CYS A 133 10.78 -6.40 0.76
C CYS A 133 9.69 -7.12 -0.02
N ASN A 134 9.56 -8.42 0.23
CA ASN A 134 8.48 -9.23 -0.28
C ASN A 134 7.19 -8.94 0.49
N VAL A 135 6.06 -9.23 -0.15
CA VAL A 135 4.75 -9.23 0.50
C VAL A 135 4.76 -10.36 1.53
N ASN A 136 4.87 -9.98 2.80
CA ASN A 136 4.76 -10.90 3.91
C ASN A 136 3.52 -10.55 4.74
N SER A 137 2.53 -11.45 4.71
CA SER A 137 1.26 -11.30 5.41
C SER A 137 1.37 -11.38 6.93
N THR A 138 2.53 -11.72 7.48
CA THR A 138 2.77 -11.70 8.93
C THR A 138 3.18 -10.33 9.45
N LEU A 139 3.60 -9.40 8.58
CA LEU A 139 4.05 -8.06 8.97
C LEU A 139 2.86 -7.13 9.28
N SER A 140 3.11 -6.14 10.13
CA SER A 140 2.16 -5.09 10.51
C SER A 140 1.92 -4.04 9.43
N PHE A 141 2.78 -3.97 8.40
CA PHE A 141 2.67 -2.99 7.33
C PHE A 141 1.42 -3.18 6.49
N THR A 142 0.69 -2.07 6.27
CA THR A 142 -0.49 -2.05 5.40
C THR A 142 -0.18 -1.40 4.06
N LEU A 143 0.76 -0.44 4.06
CA LEU A 143 1.35 0.12 2.86
C LEU A 143 2.87 0.15 3.04
N GLN A 144 3.59 -0.59 2.21
CA GLN A 144 5.05 -0.62 2.23
C GLN A 144 5.59 -0.16 0.88
N ILE A 145 6.50 0.81 0.90
CA ILE A 145 7.26 1.24 -0.27
C ILE A 145 8.72 0.92 0.00
N CYS A 146 9.32 0.07 -0.82
CA CYS A 146 10.67 -0.42 -0.56
C CYS A 146 11.59 -0.43 -1.79
N ARG A 147 12.88 -0.10 -1.58
CA ARG A 147 13.92 -0.09 -2.62
C ARG A 147 13.48 0.80 -3.78
N VAL A 148 13.21 2.05 -3.44
CA VAL A 148 12.81 3.09 -4.39
C VAL A 148 13.78 4.25 -4.27
N GLU A 149 14.27 4.78 -5.38
CA GLU A 149 15.16 5.94 -5.29
C GLU A 149 14.34 7.17 -4.92
N ASP A 150 13.43 7.59 -5.79
CA ASP A 150 12.71 8.85 -5.62
C ASP A 150 11.19 8.67 -5.54
N ILE A 151 10.60 9.13 -4.43
CA ILE A 151 9.15 9.13 -4.21
C ILE A 151 8.65 10.57 -4.18
N THR A 152 7.76 10.92 -5.11
CA THR A 152 7.13 12.24 -5.18
C THR A 152 5.65 12.12 -4.84
N VAL A 153 5.20 12.88 -3.84
CA VAL A 153 3.82 12.84 -3.34
C VAL A 153 3.17 14.22 -3.52
N GLU A 154 2.24 14.30 -4.47
CA GLU A 154 1.34 15.43 -4.70
C GLU A 154 -0.14 15.07 -4.43
N GLY A 155 -0.45 13.77 -4.40
CA GLY A 155 -1.76 13.21 -4.02
C GLY A 155 -1.77 12.64 -2.60
N LEU A 156 -2.52 11.56 -2.39
CA LEU A 156 -2.72 10.94 -1.07
C LEU A 156 -2.06 9.56 -0.97
N ILE A 157 -1.21 9.37 0.02
CA ILE A 157 -0.78 8.06 0.52
C ILE A 157 -1.47 7.83 1.86
N LYS A 158 -2.29 6.80 1.97
CA LYS A 158 -3.05 6.51 3.19
C LYS A 158 -2.93 5.05 3.61
N GLY A 159 -2.60 4.80 4.88
CA GLY A 159 -2.58 3.45 5.40
C GLY A 159 -2.37 3.36 6.89
N SER A 160 -2.82 2.27 7.55
CA SER A 160 -2.70 2.13 9.01
C SER A 160 -1.24 2.15 9.48
N VAL A 161 -0.35 1.49 8.74
CA VAL A 161 1.10 1.57 8.93
C VAL A 161 1.73 1.78 7.57
N VAL A 162 2.20 3.01 7.33
CA VAL A 162 2.90 3.40 6.11
C VAL A 162 4.41 3.30 6.35
N HIS A 163 5.06 2.37 5.66
CA HIS A 163 6.48 2.09 5.85
C HIS A 163 7.27 2.37 4.58
N PHE A 164 8.29 3.23 4.71
CA PHE A 164 9.27 3.51 3.67
C PHE A 164 10.59 2.84 4.07
N HIS A 165 11.09 1.93 3.23
CA HIS A 165 12.31 1.20 3.51
C HIS A 165 13.29 1.29 2.35
N ARG A 166 14.56 1.62 2.62
CA ARG A 166 15.58 1.81 1.57
C ARG A 166 15.10 2.78 0.48
N ALA A 167 14.39 3.83 0.89
CA ALA A 167 14.02 4.95 0.03
C ALA A 167 15.13 5.99 0.07
N ARG A 168 15.60 6.48 -1.09
CA ARG A 168 16.65 7.52 -1.11
C ARG A 168 16.07 8.90 -0.81
N THR A 169 14.94 9.25 -1.42
CA THR A 169 14.30 10.56 -1.20
C THR A 169 12.77 10.42 -1.23
N VAL A 170 12.12 11.06 -0.26
CA VAL A 170 10.66 11.19 -0.20
C VAL A 170 10.32 12.68 -0.18
N SER A 171 9.78 13.16 -1.29
CA SER A 171 9.41 14.56 -1.50
C SER A 171 7.90 14.70 -1.44
N VAL A 172 7.40 15.37 -0.40
CA VAL A 172 5.97 15.67 -0.24
C VAL A 172 5.73 17.12 -0.61
N TRP A 173 4.95 17.35 -1.66
CA TRP A 173 4.57 18.68 -2.13
C TRP A 173 3.45 19.27 -1.27
N SER A 174 3.17 20.57 -1.43
CA SER A 174 2.15 21.27 -0.64
C SER A 174 0.73 20.69 -0.79
N SER A 175 0.43 20.03 -1.91
CA SER A 175 -0.84 19.32 -2.14
C SER A 175 -0.81 17.86 -1.65
N GLY A 176 0.39 17.33 -1.40
CA GLY A 176 0.62 15.94 -1.04
C GLY A 176 0.32 15.65 0.42
N ILE A 177 -0.26 14.48 0.69
CA ILE A 177 -0.63 14.05 2.04
C ILE A 177 -0.18 12.61 2.23
N ILE A 178 0.56 12.36 3.30
CA ILE A 178 0.80 11.01 3.84
C ILE A 178 0.03 10.92 5.16
N SER A 179 -0.91 9.99 5.26
CA SER A 179 -1.77 9.85 6.44
C SER A 179 -1.82 8.41 6.94
N ALA A 180 -1.60 8.25 8.24
CA ALA A 180 -1.86 6.99 8.94
C ALA A 180 -3.06 7.04 9.90
N SER A 181 -3.71 8.20 9.99
CA SER A 181 -4.78 8.45 10.95
C SER A 181 -6.07 7.73 10.57
N GLY A 182 -6.76 7.18 11.58
CA GLY A 182 -8.12 6.62 11.42
C GLY A 182 -8.22 5.34 10.59
N MET A 183 -7.07 4.72 10.25
CA MET A 183 -7.02 3.44 9.53
C MET A 183 -6.60 2.28 10.45
N GLY A 184 -6.24 2.55 11.71
CA GLY A 184 -5.97 1.54 12.74
C GLY A 184 -7.25 1.02 13.40
N CYS A 185 -7.14 0.12 14.39
CA CYS A 185 -8.32 -0.28 15.16
C CYS A 185 -8.85 0.89 16.00
N ILE A 186 -10.16 0.97 16.16
CA ILE A 186 -10.83 1.93 17.03
C ILE A 186 -10.64 1.47 18.49
N GLY A 187 -10.14 2.36 19.36
CA GLY A 187 -9.97 2.07 20.79
C GLY A 187 -8.71 1.29 21.13
N GLY A 188 -7.70 1.32 20.24
CA GLY A 188 -6.42 0.69 20.50
C GLY A 188 -5.58 1.44 21.54
N VAL A 189 -4.50 0.81 22.01
CA VAL A 189 -3.53 1.39 22.96
C VAL A 189 -2.67 2.54 22.38
N GLY A 190 -2.95 2.99 21.16
CA GLY A 190 -2.29 4.10 20.46
C GLY A 190 -2.40 5.48 21.11
N ARG A 191 -3.05 5.58 22.28
CA ARG A 191 -2.95 6.78 23.12
C ARG A 191 -1.61 6.74 23.87
N GLY A 192 -0.64 7.54 23.42
CA GLY A 192 0.68 7.62 24.04
C GLY A 192 0.61 7.91 25.54
N ASN A 193 1.33 7.12 26.32
CA ASN A 193 1.44 7.25 27.76
C ASN A 193 2.90 7.52 28.16
N PHE A 194 3.07 8.39 29.15
CA PHE A 194 4.35 8.59 29.81
C PHE A 194 4.53 7.51 30.88
N LEU A 195 5.44 6.58 30.63
CA LEU A 195 5.88 5.57 31.59
C LEU A 195 7.16 6.06 32.28
N TYR A 196 7.48 5.51 33.45
CA TYR A 196 8.71 5.82 34.19
C TYR A 196 9.98 5.53 33.36
N ASN A 197 9.88 4.58 32.41
CA ASN A 197 10.97 4.17 31.52
C ASN A 197 10.97 4.91 30.16
N GLY A 198 10.09 5.91 29.97
CA GLY A 198 9.99 6.67 28.72
C GLY A 198 8.57 6.79 28.19
N ILE A 199 8.43 7.33 26.98
CA ILE A 199 7.15 7.52 26.30
C ILE A 199 6.87 6.27 25.48
N GLY A 200 5.71 5.64 25.68
CA GLY A 200 5.29 4.44 24.95
C GLY A 200 3.85 4.55 24.47
N SER A 201 3.54 3.91 23.34
CA SER A 201 2.20 3.86 22.77
C SER A 201 2.03 2.53 22.03
N GLY A 202 0.82 1.97 22.06
CA GLY A 202 0.49 0.75 21.31
C GLY A 202 -0.06 1.02 19.92
N GLY A 203 -0.58 0.00 19.25
CA GLY A 203 -1.28 0.15 17.97
C GLY A 203 -2.70 0.72 18.11
N GLY A 204 -3.21 1.40 17.08
CA GLY A 204 -4.62 1.82 16.96
C GLY A 204 -4.88 3.32 17.11
N HIS A 205 -6.15 3.71 16.88
CA HIS A 205 -6.69 5.07 16.97
C HIS A 205 -7.41 5.31 18.29
#